data_AF-A0A954X4N4-F1
#
_entry.id   AF-A0A954X4N4-F1
#
_cell.length_a   1.000
_cell.length_b   1.000
_cell.length_c   1.000
_cell.angle_alpha   90.00
_cell.angle_beta   90.00
_cell.angle_gamma   90.00
#
_symmetry.space_group_name_H-M   'P 1'
#
loop_
_entity.id
_entity.type
_entity.pdbx_description
1 polymer ?
#
loop_
_entity_poly.entity_id
_entity_poly.type
_entity_poly.pdbx_seq_one_letter_code
_entity_poly.pdbx_strand_id
1 'polypeptide(L)'
;MEPVFMVTSQSAATAACLAIDQEVAVQKVDYEQLKTRLLADGQVLSWPPAGAATSAVAPRTTIRADSLPGIVLDDDKAEYRGAWTTSNRQPSPIGASYRHDDNKSRGEKIATFTATIPKAGEYEIRFLFTWHENRSSRTKVTVTGAGEERTFRINQREPAMKGRVPNALGVFRFKAGAKARVTVSNEGADG
;
A
#
# COMPACT_ATOMS: atom_id res chain seq x y z
N MET A 1 -1.66 7.12 15.55
CA MET A 1 -3.01 6.87 16.11
C MET A 1 -3.31 7.79 17.29
N GLU A 2 -2.28 8.22 18.04
CA GLU A 2 -2.43 9.06 19.23
C GLU A 2 -3.18 10.41 19.04
N PRO A 3 -2.97 11.19 17.96
CA PRO A 3 -3.66 12.48 17.82
C PRO A 3 -5.19 12.37 17.70
N VAL A 4 -5.68 11.29 17.09
CA VAL A 4 -7.13 11.05 16.92
C VAL A 4 -7.78 10.73 18.26
N PHE A 5 -7.12 9.90 19.09
CA PHE A 5 -7.62 9.56 20.42
C PHE A 5 -7.55 10.73 21.41
N MET A 6 -6.56 11.62 21.27
CA MET A 6 -6.46 12.84 22.08
C MET A 6 -7.62 13.81 21.83
N VAL A 7 -7.93 14.09 20.56
CA VAL A 7 -9.05 14.98 20.20
C VAL A 7 -10.39 14.39 20.61
N THR A 8 -10.60 13.09 20.37
CA THR A 8 -11.84 12.40 20.76
C THR A 8 -12.02 12.42 22.29
N SER A 9 -10.94 12.20 23.06
CA SER A 9 -10.98 12.27 24.53
C SER A 9 -11.30 13.68 25.02
N GLN A 10 -10.77 14.72 24.39
CA GLN A 10 -11.07 16.10 24.76
C GLN A 10 -12.54 16.47 24.46
N SER A 11 -13.09 16.07 23.30
CA SER A 11 -14.53 16.26 23.02
C SER A 11 -15.40 15.57 24.07
N ALA A 12 -15.05 14.33 24.43
CA ALA A 12 -15.80 13.53 25.40
C ALA A 12 -15.75 14.15 26.81
N ALA A 13 -14.59 14.65 27.23
CA ALA A 13 -14.44 15.34 28.51
C ALA A 13 -15.29 16.62 28.56
N THR A 14 -15.29 17.42 27.49
CA THR A 14 -16.14 18.62 27.39
C THR A 14 -17.63 18.29 27.52
N ALA A 15 -18.10 17.23 26.85
CA ALA A 15 -19.49 16.78 26.96
C ALA A 15 -19.82 16.28 28.38
N ALA A 16 -18.89 15.59 29.04
CA ALA A 16 -19.05 15.11 30.41
C ALA A 16 -19.12 16.25 31.43
N CYS A 17 -18.27 17.28 31.29
CA CYS A 17 -18.32 18.47 32.13
C CYS A 17 -19.69 19.18 32.01
N LEU A 18 -20.17 19.39 30.78
CA LEU A 18 -21.49 19.99 30.56
C LEU A 18 -22.63 19.15 31.16
N ALA A 19 -22.54 17.82 31.06
CA ALA A 19 -23.53 16.92 31.65
C ALA A 19 -23.56 17.02 33.19
N ILE A 20 -22.39 17.10 33.82
CA ILE A 20 -22.24 17.27 35.27
C ILE A 20 -22.80 18.62 35.71
N ASP A 21 -22.41 19.71 35.04
CA ASP A 21 -22.84 21.07 35.38
C ASP A 21 -24.36 21.27 35.23
N GLN A 22 -24.98 20.53 34.30
CA GLN A 22 -26.42 20.59 34.03
C GLN A 22 -27.23 19.52 34.79
N GLU A 23 -26.57 18.62 35.53
CA GLU A 23 -27.18 17.45 36.18
C GLU A 23 -28.03 16.59 35.23
N VAL A 24 -27.59 16.46 33.97
CA VAL A 24 -28.28 15.64 32.96
C VAL A 24 -27.44 14.45 32.53
N ALA A 25 -28.09 13.41 32.00
CA ALA A 25 -27.39 12.34 31.33
C ALA A 25 -26.68 12.89 30.07
N VAL A 26 -25.52 12.35 29.71
CA VAL A 26 -24.71 12.82 28.57
C VAL A 26 -25.48 12.85 27.25
N GLN A 27 -26.46 11.95 27.07
CA GLN A 27 -27.32 11.90 25.88
C GLN A 27 -28.31 13.07 25.79
N LYS A 28 -28.50 13.83 26.88
CA LYS A 28 -29.39 14.97 26.99
C LYS A 28 -28.67 16.32 26.99
N VAL A 29 -27.35 16.34 26.89
CA VAL A 29 -26.57 17.58 26.76
C VAL A 29 -27.02 18.32 25.50
N ASP A 30 -27.29 19.61 25.64
CA ASP A 30 -27.66 20.45 24.51
C ASP A 30 -26.54 20.54 23.47
N TYR A 31 -26.86 20.16 22.24
CA TYR A 31 -25.87 20.09 21.16
C TYR A 31 -25.34 21.47 20.78
N GLU A 32 -26.14 22.53 20.81
CA GLU A 32 -25.67 23.86 20.40
C GLU A 32 -24.69 24.46 21.42
N GLN A 33 -24.90 24.19 22.71
CA GLN A 33 -23.93 24.54 23.77
C GLN A 33 -22.63 23.75 23.63
N LEU A 34 -22.72 22.43 23.44
CA LEU A 34 -21.54 21.58 23.22
C LEU A 34 -20.77 22.03 21.98
N LYS A 35 -21.46 22.21 20.84
CA LYS A 35 -20.89 22.69 19.57
C LYS A 35 -20.18 24.03 19.74
N THR A 36 -20.79 24.99 20.44
CA THR A 36 -20.19 26.28 20.73
C THR A 36 -18.87 26.13 21.46
N ARG A 37 -18.83 25.29 22.51
CA ARG A 37 -17.62 25.06 23.28
C ARG A 37 -16.54 24.35 22.46
N LEU A 38 -16.90 23.31 21.72
CA LEU A 38 -15.93 22.56 20.89
C LEU A 38 -15.33 23.45 19.78
N LEU A 39 -16.13 24.33 19.15
CA LEU A 39 -15.62 25.31 18.19
C LEU A 39 -14.66 26.32 18.86
N ALA A 40 -14.97 26.78 20.07
CA ALA A 40 -14.09 27.65 20.84
C ALA A 40 -12.76 26.97 21.23
N ASP A 41 -12.79 25.66 21.47
CA ASP A 41 -11.60 24.83 21.70
C ASP A 41 -10.82 24.50 20.40
N GLY A 42 -11.26 25.06 19.25
CA GLY A 42 -10.61 24.87 17.95
C GLY A 42 -10.94 23.55 17.26
N GLN A 43 -11.97 22.83 17.70
CA GLN A 43 -12.39 21.60 17.04
C GLN A 43 -13.02 21.84 15.67
N VAL A 44 -12.74 20.92 14.74
CA VAL A 44 -13.38 20.89 13.42
C VAL A 44 -14.57 19.94 13.48
N LEU A 45 -15.78 20.50 13.48
CA LEU A 45 -17.03 19.72 13.57
C LEU A 45 -17.66 19.38 12.21
N SER A 46 -17.12 19.93 11.12
CA SER A 46 -17.55 19.64 9.75
C SER A 46 -16.36 19.65 8.81
N TRP A 47 -16.40 18.77 7.80
CA TRP A 47 -15.38 18.68 6.76
C TRP A 47 -15.99 19.00 5.40
N PRO A 48 -15.38 19.89 4.57
CA PRO A 48 -14.13 20.62 4.83
C PRO A 48 -14.31 21.79 5.83
N PRO A 49 -13.25 22.19 6.57
CA PRO A 49 -13.32 23.35 7.47
C PRO A 49 -13.64 24.63 6.69
N ALA A 50 -14.48 25.50 7.25
CA ALA A 50 -14.76 26.80 6.64
C ALA A 50 -13.47 27.62 6.50
N GLY A 51 -13.15 28.06 5.28
CA GLY A 51 -11.92 28.81 4.98
C GLY A 51 -10.67 27.95 4.77
N ALA A 52 -10.75 26.62 4.91
CA ALA A 52 -9.72 25.75 4.38
C ALA A 52 -9.77 25.87 2.85
N ALA A 53 -8.74 26.47 2.25
CA ALA A 53 -8.42 26.17 0.87
C ALA A 53 -8.42 24.65 0.77
N THR A 54 -9.25 24.09 -0.10
CA THR A 54 -9.09 22.69 -0.48
C THR A 54 -7.67 22.62 -1.02
N SER A 55 -6.72 22.19 -0.20
CA SER A 55 -5.49 21.60 -0.67
C SER A 55 -5.98 20.38 -1.44
N ALA A 56 -6.31 20.60 -2.71
CA ALA A 56 -6.37 19.55 -3.69
C ALA A 56 -4.98 18.95 -3.60
N VAL A 57 -4.86 17.89 -2.80
CA VAL A 57 -3.69 17.03 -2.79
C VAL A 57 -3.48 16.77 -4.27
N ALA A 58 -2.36 17.27 -4.81
CA ALA A 58 -2.08 17.15 -6.23
C ALA A 58 -2.41 15.72 -6.62
N PRO A 59 -3.31 15.51 -7.61
CA PRO A 59 -3.80 14.18 -7.91
C PRO A 59 -2.59 13.28 -8.06
N ARG A 60 -2.54 12.21 -7.26
CA ARG A 60 -1.40 11.30 -7.28
C ARG A 60 -1.24 10.87 -8.72
N THR A 61 -0.13 11.25 -9.36
CA THR A 61 0.13 10.85 -10.74
C THR A 61 0.33 9.35 -10.75
N THR A 62 -0.73 8.62 -11.11
CA THR A 62 -0.68 7.17 -11.26
C THR A 62 0.00 6.85 -12.59
N ILE A 63 1.17 6.21 -12.50
CA ILE A 63 1.84 5.65 -13.67
C ILE A 63 1.07 4.39 -14.07
N ARG A 64 0.57 4.32 -15.30
CA ARG A 64 -0.15 3.16 -15.82
C ARG A 64 0.85 2.16 -16.41
N ALA A 65 0.63 0.86 -16.19
CA ALA A 65 1.51 -0.19 -16.71
C ALA A 65 1.65 -0.13 -18.24
N ASP A 66 0.56 0.16 -18.95
CA ASP A 66 0.50 0.28 -20.42
C ASP A 66 1.24 1.49 -20.99
N SER A 67 1.55 2.49 -20.15
CA SER A 67 2.33 3.67 -20.53
C SER A 67 3.85 3.45 -20.48
N LEU A 68 4.30 2.34 -19.91
CA LEU A 68 5.71 2.02 -19.73
C LEU A 68 6.22 1.12 -20.86
N PRO A 69 7.49 1.27 -21.29
CA PRO A 69 8.08 0.40 -22.29
C PRO A 69 8.27 -1.02 -21.76
N GLY A 70 8.10 -2.00 -22.64
CA GLY A 70 8.31 -3.42 -22.33
C GLY A 70 7.04 -4.14 -21.88
N ILE A 71 7.21 -5.24 -21.15
CA ILE A 71 6.11 -6.02 -20.59
C ILE A 71 6.00 -5.66 -19.12
N VAL A 72 4.93 -4.96 -18.75
CA VAL A 72 4.70 -4.49 -17.38
C VAL A 72 3.41 -5.12 -16.86
N LEU A 73 3.53 -5.83 -15.74
CA LEU A 73 2.42 -6.48 -15.05
C LEU A 73 2.30 -5.85 -13.67
N ASP A 74 1.15 -5.22 -13.40
CA ASP A 74 0.82 -4.68 -12.08
C ASP A 74 0.12 -5.75 -11.21
N ASP A 75 -0.19 -5.41 -9.97
CA ASP A 75 -0.79 -6.33 -9.00
C ASP A 75 -2.14 -6.92 -9.47
N ASP A 76 -2.89 -6.21 -10.31
CA ASP A 76 -4.13 -6.68 -10.92
C ASP A 76 -3.94 -7.84 -11.92
N LYS A 77 -2.71 -8.06 -12.41
CA LYS A 77 -2.38 -9.16 -13.35
C LYS A 77 -1.80 -10.39 -12.68
N ALA A 78 -1.59 -10.37 -11.36
CA ALA A 78 -1.11 -11.53 -10.64
C ALA A 78 -2.24 -12.51 -10.30
N GLU A 79 -1.93 -13.80 -10.40
CA GLU A 79 -2.71 -14.87 -9.79
C GLU A 79 -2.30 -15.02 -8.33
N TYR A 80 -3.28 -15.03 -7.42
CA TYR A 80 -3.02 -15.05 -5.98
C TYR A 80 -3.48 -16.37 -5.34
N ARG A 81 -2.63 -16.91 -4.48
CA ARG A 81 -2.96 -17.94 -3.49
C ARG A 81 -2.91 -17.32 -2.09
N GLY A 82 -3.88 -17.68 -1.26
CA GLY A 82 -4.06 -17.13 0.08
C GLY A 82 -4.71 -15.74 0.08
N ALA A 83 -5.00 -15.20 1.26
CA ALA A 83 -5.67 -13.91 1.40
C ALA A 83 -4.67 -12.74 1.33
N TRP A 84 -4.84 -11.84 0.36
CA TRP A 84 -4.02 -10.65 0.17
C TRP A 84 -4.84 -9.38 0.41
N THR A 85 -4.24 -8.39 1.07
CA THR A 85 -4.87 -7.12 1.37
C THR A 85 -4.43 -6.08 0.35
N THR A 86 -5.40 -5.42 -0.29
CA THR A 86 -5.14 -4.29 -1.21
C THR A 86 -5.02 -3.00 -0.40
N SER A 87 -4.05 -2.15 -0.73
CA SER A 87 -3.78 -0.90 -0.03
C SER A 87 -3.24 0.16 -0.97
N ASN A 88 -3.51 1.42 -0.65
CA ASN A 88 -2.95 2.61 -1.29
C ASN A 88 -2.37 3.59 -0.26
N ARG A 89 -2.15 3.11 0.99
CA ARG A 89 -1.66 3.95 2.10
C ARG A 89 -0.27 4.51 1.83
N GLN A 90 0.56 3.73 1.15
CA GLN A 90 1.83 4.18 0.60
C GLN A 90 1.70 4.39 -0.92
N PRO A 91 2.51 5.27 -1.52
CA PRO A 91 2.59 5.37 -2.99
C PRO A 91 2.85 4.02 -3.64
N SER A 92 1.94 3.57 -4.51
CA SER A 92 2.25 2.47 -5.42
C SER A 92 3.18 2.96 -6.53
N PRO A 93 4.25 2.23 -6.89
CA PRO A 93 5.11 2.57 -8.03
C PRO A 93 4.38 2.61 -9.37
N ILE A 94 3.41 1.72 -9.55
CA ILE A 94 2.58 1.57 -10.74
C ILE A 94 1.15 1.35 -10.25
N GLY A 95 0.17 1.87 -10.99
CA GLY A 95 -1.24 1.72 -10.66
C GLY A 95 -1.68 2.50 -9.43
N ALA A 96 -2.93 2.24 -9.02
CA ALA A 96 -3.59 2.98 -7.95
C ALA A 96 -3.35 2.37 -6.55
N SER A 97 -2.90 1.11 -6.50
CA SER A 97 -2.77 0.32 -5.27
C SER A 97 -1.66 -0.70 -5.38
N TYR A 98 -1.38 -1.35 -4.26
CA TYR A 98 -0.54 -2.55 -4.18
C TYR A 98 -1.19 -3.56 -3.23
N ARG A 99 -0.75 -4.81 -3.28
CA ARG A 99 -1.16 -5.86 -2.36
C ARG A 99 -0.07 -6.24 -1.36
N HIS A 100 -0.46 -6.60 -0.15
CA HIS A 100 0.44 -7.13 0.88
C HIS A 100 -0.20 -8.30 1.63
N ASP A 101 0.63 -9.08 2.30
CA ASP A 101 0.24 -10.34 2.96
C ASP A 101 -0.32 -10.11 4.39
N ASP A 102 -0.51 -8.86 4.79
CA ASP A 102 -0.93 -8.45 6.14
C ASP A 102 -0.04 -9.00 7.28
N ASN A 103 1.20 -9.41 6.97
CA ASN A 103 2.12 -10.06 7.91
C ASN A 103 1.48 -11.28 8.62
N LYS A 104 0.70 -12.08 7.87
CA LYS A 104 -0.07 -13.23 8.35
C LYS A 104 0.11 -14.45 7.45
N SER A 105 -0.09 -15.64 8.01
CA SER A 105 -0.05 -16.93 7.31
C SER A 105 1.23 -17.09 6.47
N ARG A 106 2.39 -16.98 7.13
CA ARG A 106 3.70 -17.07 6.48
C ARG A 106 3.87 -18.43 5.81
N GLY A 107 4.31 -18.44 4.56
CA GLY A 107 4.48 -19.65 3.74
C GLY A 107 3.25 -20.07 2.95
N GLU A 108 2.08 -19.46 3.18
CA GLU A 108 0.83 -19.87 2.53
C GLU A 108 0.42 -18.94 1.38
N LYS A 109 1.04 -17.76 1.27
CA LYS A 109 0.62 -16.72 0.33
C LYS A 109 1.59 -16.58 -0.82
N ILE A 110 1.04 -16.65 -2.02
CA ILE A 110 1.80 -16.58 -3.28
C ILE A 110 1.12 -15.61 -4.23
N ALA A 111 1.91 -14.77 -4.89
CA ALA A 111 1.49 -13.96 -6.03
C ALA A 111 2.31 -14.38 -7.26
N THR A 112 1.64 -14.74 -8.35
CA THR A 112 2.29 -15.24 -9.57
C THR A 112 1.96 -14.34 -10.75
N PHE A 113 2.98 -13.71 -11.31
CA PHE A 113 2.91 -12.91 -12.52
C PHE A 113 3.39 -13.76 -13.70
N THR A 114 2.58 -13.87 -14.76
CA THR A 114 2.94 -14.65 -15.96
C THR A 114 2.88 -13.76 -17.19
N ALA A 115 4.02 -13.60 -17.88
CA ALA A 115 4.13 -12.91 -19.15
C ALA A 115 4.36 -13.91 -20.29
N THR A 116 3.70 -13.68 -21.43
CA THR A 116 4.03 -14.38 -22.69
C THR A 116 5.00 -13.52 -23.49
N ILE A 117 6.14 -14.08 -23.86
CA ILE A 117 7.22 -13.36 -24.53
C ILE A 117 6.90 -13.22 -26.02
N PRO A 118 6.73 -12.00 -26.56
CA PRO A 118 6.29 -11.81 -27.94
C PRO A 118 7.40 -12.06 -28.96
N LYS A 119 8.66 -11.78 -28.60
CA LYS A 119 9.83 -11.90 -29.48
C LYS A 119 10.96 -12.61 -28.77
N ALA A 120 11.69 -13.49 -29.47
CA ALA A 120 12.89 -14.09 -28.91
C ALA A 120 13.95 -13.02 -28.65
N GLY A 121 14.69 -13.14 -27.55
CA GLY A 121 15.70 -12.17 -27.17
C GLY A 121 16.09 -12.25 -25.69
N GLU A 122 16.92 -11.30 -25.29
CA GLU A 122 17.27 -11.10 -23.88
C GLU A 122 16.27 -10.16 -23.22
N TYR A 123 15.78 -10.57 -22.06
CA TYR A 123 14.86 -9.80 -21.24
C TYR A 123 15.47 -9.62 -19.86
N GLU A 124 15.62 -8.38 -19.44
CA GLU A 124 15.93 -8.06 -18.05
C GLU A 124 14.64 -8.04 -17.24
N ILE A 125 14.54 -8.94 -16.27
CA ILE A 125 13.39 -8.99 -15.38
C ILE A 125 13.68 -8.08 -14.19
N ARG A 126 12.74 -7.18 -13.91
CA ARG A 126 12.82 -6.20 -12.84
C ARG A 126 11.63 -6.33 -11.91
N PHE A 127 11.82 -6.00 -10.64
CA PHE A 127 10.78 -6.15 -9.62
C PHE A 127 10.53 -4.83 -8.90
N LEU A 128 9.28 -4.39 -8.91
CA LEU A 128 8.81 -3.20 -8.22
C LEU A 128 7.94 -3.58 -7.03
N PHE A 129 8.08 -2.80 -5.96
CA PHE A 129 7.31 -2.96 -4.74
C PHE A 129 7.27 -1.65 -3.97
N THR A 130 6.26 -1.54 -3.11
CA THR A 130 6.11 -0.41 -2.19
C THR A 130 6.96 -0.63 -0.95
N TRP A 131 8.13 0.00 -0.92
CA TRP A 131 9.07 -0.14 0.19
C TRP A 131 8.59 0.60 1.44
N HIS A 132 8.91 0.04 2.61
CA HIS A 132 8.71 0.69 3.91
C HIS A 132 9.53 -0.06 4.98
N GLU A 133 9.94 0.61 6.05
CA GLU A 133 10.78 0.01 7.12
C GLU A 133 10.15 -1.22 7.80
N ASN A 134 8.83 -1.31 7.80
CA ASN A 134 8.07 -2.41 8.40
C ASN A 134 7.84 -3.61 7.45
N ARG A 135 8.49 -3.64 6.27
CA ARG A 135 8.38 -4.75 5.32
C ARG A 135 9.40 -5.85 5.61
N SER A 136 9.26 -6.99 4.94
CA SER A 136 10.24 -8.06 5.05
C SER A 136 11.57 -7.68 4.40
N SER A 137 12.67 -8.02 5.08
CA SER A 137 14.03 -7.92 4.55
C SER A 137 14.44 -9.09 3.64
N ARG A 138 13.59 -10.13 3.55
CA ARG A 138 13.94 -11.42 2.95
C ARG A 138 12.79 -12.05 2.16
N THR A 139 12.00 -11.21 1.49
CA THR A 139 10.87 -11.67 0.66
C THR A 139 11.38 -12.62 -0.41
N LYS A 140 10.80 -13.81 -0.52
CA LYS A 140 11.21 -14.83 -1.50
C LYS A 140 10.60 -14.48 -2.86
N VAL A 141 11.46 -14.27 -3.86
CA VAL A 141 11.04 -14.03 -5.25
C VAL A 141 11.72 -15.05 -6.14
N THR A 142 10.94 -15.79 -6.92
CA THR A 142 11.43 -16.82 -7.83
C THR A 142 11.06 -16.46 -9.27
N VAL A 143 12.05 -16.46 -10.15
CA VAL A 143 11.87 -16.30 -11.58
C VAL A 143 12.01 -17.66 -12.24
N THR A 144 10.99 -18.10 -12.96
CA THR A 144 10.98 -19.37 -13.71
C THR A 144 10.71 -19.08 -15.18
N GLY A 145 11.56 -19.57 -16.06
CA GLY A 145 11.48 -19.29 -17.50
C GLY A 145 12.81 -19.54 -18.20
N ALA A 146 12.84 -19.48 -19.54
CA ALA A 146 14.08 -19.67 -20.31
C ALA A 146 14.80 -21.02 -20.07
N GLY A 147 14.12 -22.02 -19.52
CA GLY A 147 14.71 -23.31 -19.14
C GLY A 147 15.46 -23.29 -17.80
N GLU A 148 15.33 -22.21 -17.04
CA GLU A 148 15.97 -22.02 -15.74
C GLU A 148 14.98 -21.56 -14.66
N GLU A 149 15.40 -21.72 -13.40
CA GLU A 149 14.74 -21.15 -12.24
C GLU A 149 15.78 -20.47 -11.35
N ARG A 150 15.54 -19.21 -10.97
CA ARG A 150 16.40 -18.43 -10.08
C ARG A 150 15.58 -17.88 -8.92
N THR A 151 16.07 -18.05 -7.69
CA THR A 151 15.41 -17.56 -6.47
C THR A 151 16.24 -16.47 -5.80
N PHE A 152 15.56 -15.43 -5.31
CA PHE A 152 16.12 -14.25 -4.69
C PHE A 152 15.47 -14.00 -3.32
N ARG A 153 16.22 -13.37 -2.41
CA ARG A 153 15.71 -12.80 -1.16
C ARG A 153 15.80 -11.29 -1.25
N ILE A 154 14.65 -10.62 -1.32
CA ILE A 154 14.55 -9.19 -1.58
C ILE A 154 14.27 -8.44 -0.27
N ASN A 155 15.10 -7.44 0.01
CA ASN A 155 14.87 -6.50 1.10
C ASN A 155 13.85 -5.42 0.67
N GLN A 156 12.62 -5.54 1.16
CA GLN A 156 11.56 -4.58 0.87
C GLN A 156 11.54 -3.37 1.82
N ARG A 157 12.54 -3.27 2.71
CA ARG A 157 12.77 -2.08 3.55
C ARG A 157 13.56 -1.00 2.84
N GLU A 158 14.07 -1.29 1.65
CA GLU A 158 14.84 -0.38 0.82
C GLU A 158 14.10 -0.01 -0.47
N PRO A 159 14.37 1.17 -1.07
CA PRO A 159 13.75 1.57 -2.32
C PRO A 159 13.90 0.53 -3.44
N ALA A 160 12.79 0.24 -4.12
CA ALA A 160 12.74 -0.68 -5.27
C ALA A 160 13.35 -0.10 -6.57
N MET A 161 13.85 1.14 -6.54
CA MET A 161 14.41 1.84 -7.71
C MET A 161 15.66 2.62 -7.33
N LYS A 162 16.59 2.73 -8.28
CA LYS A 162 17.71 3.68 -8.26
C LYS A 162 17.60 4.59 -9.47
N GLY A 163 17.54 5.91 -9.28
CA GLY A 163 17.44 6.85 -10.42
C GLY A 163 16.23 6.62 -11.34
N ARG A 164 15.05 6.29 -10.77
CA ARG A 164 13.79 5.93 -11.48
C ARG A 164 13.84 4.61 -12.26
N VAL A 165 14.88 3.82 -12.04
CA VAL A 165 15.11 2.56 -12.74
C VAL A 165 14.90 1.41 -11.74
N PRO A 166 13.92 0.51 -11.96
CA PRO A 166 13.61 -0.58 -11.02
C PRO A 166 14.77 -1.55 -10.81
N ASN A 167 14.92 -2.11 -9.61
CA ASN A 167 15.99 -3.08 -9.36
C ASN A 167 15.81 -4.35 -10.22
N ALA A 168 16.90 -4.80 -10.85
CA ALA A 168 16.91 -5.98 -11.70
C ALA A 168 17.05 -7.26 -10.87
N LEU A 169 16.27 -8.29 -11.22
CA LEU A 169 16.46 -9.67 -10.77
C LEU A 169 17.48 -10.40 -11.67
N GLY A 170 17.66 -9.94 -12.90
CA GLY A 170 18.67 -10.44 -13.82
C GLY A 170 18.20 -10.47 -15.26
N VAL A 171 19.09 -10.87 -16.16
CA VAL A 171 18.83 -11.02 -17.60
C VAL A 171 18.62 -12.50 -17.93
N PHE A 172 17.62 -12.78 -18.77
CA PHE A 172 17.19 -14.12 -19.15
C PHE A 172 16.95 -14.16 -20.67
N ARG A 173 17.32 -15.26 -21.33
CA ARG A 173 17.16 -15.40 -22.78
C ARG A 173 15.93 -16.23 -23.12
N PHE A 174 14.90 -15.58 -23.66
CA PHE A 174 13.63 -16.22 -23.98
C PHE A 174 13.47 -16.50 -25.48
N LYS A 175 12.73 -17.56 -25.80
CA LYS A 175 12.17 -17.80 -27.13
C LYS A 175 10.84 -17.05 -27.27
N ALA A 176 10.44 -16.72 -28.50
CA ALA A 176 9.10 -16.21 -28.77
C ALA A 176 8.05 -17.25 -28.33
N GLY A 177 6.94 -16.78 -27.74
CA GLY A 177 5.89 -17.62 -27.18
C GLY A 177 6.22 -18.26 -25.83
N ALA A 178 7.45 -18.15 -25.32
CA ALA A 178 7.81 -18.68 -24.01
C ALA A 178 7.05 -17.93 -22.90
N LYS A 179 6.80 -18.62 -21.78
CA LYS A 179 6.24 -18.00 -20.57
C LYS A 179 7.38 -17.62 -19.62
N ALA A 180 7.38 -16.37 -19.18
CA ALA A 180 8.20 -15.91 -18.07
C ALA A 180 7.30 -15.78 -16.83
N ARG A 181 7.67 -16.42 -15.73
CA ARG A 181 6.92 -16.40 -14.49
C ARG A 181 7.75 -15.78 -13.37
N VAL A 182 7.16 -14.84 -12.65
CA VAL A 182 7.72 -14.29 -11.41
C VAL A 182 6.75 -14.63 -10.28
N THR A 183 7.26 -15.33 -9.27
CA THR A 183 6.49 -15.79 -8.12
C THR A 183 7.02 -15.13 -6.87
N VAL A 184 6.15 -14.41 -6.14
CA VAL A 184 6.45 -13.81 -4.85
C VAL A 184 5.80 -14.65 -3.77
N SER A 185 6.58 -15.05 -2.76
CA SER A 185 6.11 -15.87 -1.64
C SER A 185 6.46 -15.23 -0.30
N ASN A 186 5.55 -15.32 0.66
CA ASN A 186 5.81 -14.91 2.04
C ASN A 186 6.48 -16.01 2.90
N GLU A 187 6.95 -17.08 2.26
CA GLU A 187 7.74 -18.14 2.91
C GLU A 187 9.06 -17.59 3.47
N GLY A 188 9.21 -17.69 4.79
CA GLY A 188 10.39 -17.22 5.50
C GLY A 188 10.52 -15.69 5.53
N ALA A 189 9.46 -14.94 5.23
CA ALA A 189 9.42 -13.49 5.43
C ALA A 189 9.52 -13.14 6.94
N ASP A 190 10.02 -11.95 7.24
CA ASP A 190 10.32 -11.43 8.60
C ASP A 190 9.69 -10.06 8.89
N GLY A 191 8.72 -9.66 8.08
CA GLY A 191 7.91 -8.46 8.20
C GLY A 191 6.63 -8.61 7.39
#